data_AF-A0A485C2H4-F1
#
_entry.id   AF-A0A485C2H4-F1
#
_cell.length_a   1.000
_cell.length_b   1.000
_cell.length_c   1.000
_cell.angle_alpha   90.00
_cell.angle_beta   90.00
_cell.angle_gamma   90.00
#
_symmetry.space_group_name_H-M   'P 1'
#
loop_
_entity.id
_entity.type
_entity.pdbx_description
1 polymer ?
#
loop_
_entity_poly.entity_id
_entity_poly.type
_entity_poly.pdbx_seq_one_letter_code
_entity_poly.pdbx_strand_id
1 'polypeptide(L)'
;MSASAAFYQSREWRALRYQALKKYGGACSACGRSAAKHGVVIHVDHIRPRSKYPHLALRLDNLQLLCHDCNLAKGNRDEIKWR
;
A
#
# COMPACT_ATOMS: atom_id res chain seq x y z
N MET A 1 -0.42 22.56 3.63
CA MET A 1 -0.57 21.13 3.24
C MET A 1 -0.25 20.25 4.44
N SER A 2 -0.94 19.13 4.64
CA SER A 2 -0.61 18.22 5.75
C SER A 2 0.68 17.43 5.47
N ALA A 3 1.41 17.05 6.53
CA ALA A 3 2.58 16.16 6.41
C ALA A 3 2.23 14.83 5.71
N SER A 4 0.97 14.40 5.80
CA SER A 4 0.48 13.23 5.10
C SER A 4 0.39 13.46 3.59
N ALA A 5 -0.19 14.59 3.17
CA ALA A 5 -0.31 14.96 1.77
C ALA A 5 1.07 15.16 1.11
N ALA A 6 2.00 15.82 1.80
CA ALA A 6 3.36 16.04 1.31
C ALA A 6 4.09 14.72 1.02
N PHE A 7 3.98 13.74 1.91
CA PHE A 7 4.58 12.41 1.72
C PHE A 7 4.06 11.70 0.46
N TYR A 8 2.73 11.61 0.29
CA TYR A 8 2.17 10.91 -0.87
C TYR A 8 2.40 11.65 -2.19
N GLN A 9 2.76 12.92 -2.14
CA GLN A 9 3.17 13.71 -3.29
C GLN A 9 4.67 13.64 -3.58
N SER A 10 5.49 13.12 -2.66
CA SER A 10 6.95 13.08 -2.79
C SER A 10 7.40 12.16 -3.92
N ARG A 11 8.58 12.47 -4.49
CA ARG A 11 9.17 11.70 -5.58
C ARG A 11 9.56 10.29 -5.11
N GLU A 12 10.07 10.19 -3.89
CA GLU A 12 10.51 8.94 -3.25
C GLU A 12 9.33 7.98 -3.10
N TRP A 13 8.19 8.46 -2.58
CA TRP A 13 6.98 7.65 -2.47
C TRP A 13 6.48 7.21 -3.84
N ARG A 14 6.37 8.12 -4.81
CA ARG A 14 5.89 7.77 -6.17
C ARG A 14 6.78 6.72 -6.84
N ALA A 15 8.10 6.84 -6.70
CA ALA A 15 9.06 5.88 -7.23
C ALA A 15 8.92 4.51 -6.55
N LEU A 16 8.85 4.47 -5.21
CA LEU A 16 8.69 3.23 -4.46
C LEU A 16 7.34 2.57 -4.72
N ARG A 17 6.27 3.36 -4.82
CA ARG A 17 4.92 2.90 -5.17
C ARG A 17 4.92 2.19 -6.52
N TYR A 18 5.60 2.75 -7.52
CA TYR A 18 5.75 2.12 -8.83
C TYR A 18 6.52 0.80 -8.73
N GLN A 19 7.61 0.76 -7.96
CA GLN A 19 8.36 -0.49 -7.72
C GLN A 19 7.50 -1.58 -7.07
N ALA A 20 6.68 -1.23 -6.08
CA ALA A 20 5.77 -2.16 -5.41
C ALA A 20 4.73 -2.74 -6.39
N LEU A 21 4.11 -1.90 -7.22
CA LEU A 21 3.16 -2.33 -8.25
C LEU A 21 3.82 -3.25 -9.29
N LYS A 22 5.03 -2.91 -9.74
CA LYS A 22 5.78 -3.75 -10.70
C LYS A 22 6.19 -5.09 -10.10
N LYS A 23 6.57 -5.12 -8.82
CA LYS A 23 7.09 -6.33 -8.16
C LYS A 23 6.00 -7.30 -7.70
N TYR A 24 4.92 -6.79 -7.13
CA TYR A 24 3.91 -7.62 -6.46
C TYR A 24 2.66 -7.88 -7.31
N GLY A 25 2.60 -7.36 -8.54
CA GLY A 25 1.51 -7.62 -9.48
C GLY A 25 0.32 -6.66 -9.34
N GLY A 26 -0.79 -6.97 -9.99
CA GLY A 26 -1.98 -6.09 -10.05
C GLY A 26 -3.16 -6.56 -9.21
N ALA A 27 -2.93 -7.39 -8.19
CA ALA A 27 -3.97 -8.03 -7.39
C ALA A 27 -3.80 -7.74 -5.89
N CYS A 28 -4.91 -7.72 -5.17
CA CYS A 28 -4.96 -7.63 -3.72
C CYS A 28 -4.31 -8.88 -3.11
N SER A 29 -3.30 -8.70 -2.26
CA SER A 29 -2.62 -9.78 -1.56
C SER A 29 -3.54 -10.52 -0.58
N ALA A 30 -4.58 -9.85 -0.05
CA ALA A 30 -5.49 -10.45 0.92
C ALA A 30 -6.62 -11.29 0.28
N CYS A 31 -7.24 -10.81 -0.80
CA CYS A 31 -8.44 -11.42 -1.38
C CYS A 31 -8.29 -11.86 -2.85
N GLY A 32 -7.14 -11.60 -3.49
CA GLY A 32 -6.88 -11.97 -4.88
C GLY A 32 -7.59 -11.13 -5.94
N ARG A 33 -8.51 -10.22 -5.57
CA ARG A 33 -9.18 -9.33 -6.54
C ARG A 33 -8.18 -8.41 -7.24
N SER A 34 -8.41 -8.14 -8.52
CA SER A 34 -7.54 -7.33 -9.38
C SER A 34 -8.34 -6.35 -10.21
N ALA A 35 -7.70 -5.25 -10.64
CA ALA A 35 -8.34 -4.25 -11.48
C ALA A 35 -8.88 -4.84 -12.80
N ALA A 36 -8.08 -5.67 -13.46
CA ALA A 36 -8.45 -6.26 -14.76
C ALA A 36 -9.63 -7.24 -14.68
N LYS A 37 -9.73 -8.05 -13.62
CA LYS A 37 -10.77 -9.09 -13.51
C LYS A 37 -12.02 -8.63 -12.76
N HIS A 38 -11.87 -7.67 -11.85
CA HIS A 38 -12.93 -7.30 -10.89
C HIS A 38 -13.26 -5.81 -10.88
N GLY A 39 -12.56 -4.98 -11.65
CA GLY A 39 -12.78 -3.53 -11.68
C GLY A 39 -12.43 -2.80 -10.37
N VAL A 40 -11.71 -3.45 -9.44
CA VAL A 40 -11.34 -2.85 -8.15
C VAL A 40 -10.10 -1.96 -8.26
N VAL A 41 -10.05 -0.90 -7.45
CA VAL A 41 -8.84 -0.08 -7.29
C VAL A 41 -7.85 -0.81 -6.38
N ILE A 42 -6.61 -0.93 -6.83
CA ILE A 42 -5.50 -1.45 -6.04
C ILE A 42 -4.69 -0.30 -5.44
N HIS A 43 -4.57 -0.33 -4.12
CA HIS A 43 -3.77 0.58 -3.32
C HIS A 43 -2.45 -0.08 -2.92
N VAL A 44 -1.42 0.74 -2.71
CA VAL A 44 -0.18 0.32 -2.07
C VAL A 44 -0.29 0.69 -0.59
N ASP A 45 -0.39 -0.33 0.26
CA ASP A 45 -0.56 -0.20 1.70
C ASP A 45 0.77 -0.47 2.44
N HIS A 46 0.95 0.18 3.58
CA HIS A 46 2.06 -0.10 4.49
C HIS A 46 1.65 -1.22 5.46
N ILE A 47 2.34 -2.36 5.42
CA ILE A 47 2.17 -3.48 6.37
C ILE A 47 2.21 -2.92 7.79
N ARG A 48 3.34 -2.29 8.17
CA ARG A 48 3.45 -1.48 9.39
C ARG A 48 3.03 -0.03 9.09
N PRO A 49 1.90 0.46 9.64
CA PRO A 49 1.31 1.74 9.24
C PRO A 49 2.26 2.92 9.44
N ARG A 50 2.32 3.82 8.44
CA ARG A 50 3.19 5.01 8.50
C ARG A 50 2.94 5.91 9.70
N SER A 51 1.70 5.99 10.20
CA SER A 51 1.36 6.79 11.39
C SER A 51 2.04 6.29 12.67
N LYS A 52 2.43 5.01 12.72
CA LYS A 52 3.12 4.37 13.85
C LYS A 52 4.61 4.16 13.56
N TYR A 53 4.97 3.88 12.30
CA TYR A 53 6.33 3.56 11.87
C TYR A 53 6.79 4.42 10.69
N PRO A 54 6.95 5.75 10.88
CA PRO A 54 7.35 6.64 9.78
C PRO A 54 8.72 6.30 9.19
N HIS A 55 9.64 5.73 9.98
CA HIS A 55 10.96 5.27 9.54
C HIS A 55 10.89 4.07 8.56
N LEU A 56 9.76 3.36 8.49
CA LEU A 56 9.52 2.27 7.54
C LEU A 56 8.70 2.70 6.31
N ALA A 57 8.40 3.99 6.17
CA ALA A 57 7.49 4.48 5.13
C ALA A 57 8.02 4.28 3.71
N LEU A 58 9.34 4.27 3.55
CA LEU A 58 10.04 4.12 2.27
C LEU A 58 10.77 2.77 2.13
N ARG A 59 10.25 1.74 2.80
CA ARG A 59 10.77 0.38 2.79
C ARG A 59 9.92 -0.51 1.89
N LEU A 60 10.47 -1.01 0.78
CA LEU A 60 9.72 -1.84 -0.19
C LEU A 60 9.16 -3.13 0.44
N ASP A 61 9.89 -3.68 1.41
CA ASP A 61 9.50 -4.82 2.23
C ASP A 61 8.41 -4.48 3.26
N ASN A 62 8.11 -3.20 3.48
CA ASN A 62 6.96 -2.77 4.28
C ASN A 62 5.71 -2.46 3.43
N LEU A 63 5.74 -2.68 2.11
CA LEU A 63 4.60 -2.42 1.24
C LEU A 63 3.89 -3.71 0.82
N GLN A 64 2.57 -3.64 0.66
CA GLN A 64 1.73 -4.68 0.08
C GLN A 64 0.62 -4.08 -0.78
N LEU A 65 -0.02 -4.88 -1.63
CA LEU A 65 -1.08 -4.42 -2.51
C LEU A 65 -2.42 -4.86 -1.99
N LEU A 66 -3.35 -3.92 -1.79
CA LEU A 66 -4.68 -4.22 -1.27
C LEU A 66 -5.75 -3.53 -2.12
N CYS A 67 -6.90 -4.17 -2.29
CA CYS A 67 -8.07 -3.46 -2.79
C CYS A 67 -8.58 -2.46 -1.74
N HIS A 68 -9.47 -1.56 -2.15
CA HIS A 68 -10.06 -0.56 -1.25
C HIS A 68 -10.64 -1.18 0.04
N ASP A 69 -11.45 -2.23 -0.10
CA ASP A 69 -12.12 -2.90 1.03
C ASP A 69 -11.12 -3.49 2.03
N CYS A 70 -10.14 -4.26 1.55
CA CYS A 70 -9.13 -4.88 2.41
C CYS A 70 -8.22 -3.84 3.07
N ASN A 71 -7.86 -2.78 2.34
CA ASN A 71 -7.05 -1.68 2.85
C ASN A 71 -7.79 -0.93 3.98
N LEU A 72 -9.08 -0.64 3.78
CA LEU A 72 -9.92 0.02 4.77
C LEU A 72 -10.14 -0.86 6.01
N ALA A 73 -10.37 -2.16 5.79
CA ALA A 73 -10.52 -3.13 6.88
C ALA A 73 -9.28 -3.19 7.77
N LYS A 74 -8.09 -3.31 7.17
CA LYS A 74 -6.80 -3.29 7.90
C LYS A 74 -6.59 -1.96 8.62
N GLY A 75 -6.69 -0.85 7.90
CA GLY A 75 -6.41 0.49 8.41
C GLY A 75 -5.03 0.58 9.08
N ASN A 76 -4.95 1.36 10.15
CA ASN A 76 -3.76 1.43 11.01
C ASN A 76 -3.86 0.55 12.27
N ARG A 77 -4.85 -0.36 12.32
CA ARG A 77 -5.19 -1.19 13.48
C ARG A 77 -4.41 -2.51 13.50
N ASP A 78 -3.97 -2.97 12.35
CA ASP A 78 -3.27 -4.24 12.17
C ASP A 78 -1.96 -4.06 11.36
N GLU A 79 -1.06 -5.01 11.51
CA GLU A 79 0.25 -5.10 10.85
C GLU A 79 0.41 -6.40 10.04
N ILE A 80 -0.70 -7.10 9.76
CA ILE A 80 -0.71 -8.31 8.97
C ILE A 80 -0.08 -8.12 7.57
N LYS A 81 0.73 -9.11 7.20
CA LYS A 81 1.45 -9.21 5.93
C LYS A 81 0.83 -10.34 5.11
N TRP A 82 0.04 -10.00 4.09
CA TRP A 82 -0.60 -11.00 3.21
C TRP A 82 0.26 -11.46 2.04
N ARG A 83 1.33 -10.73 1.74
CA ARG A 83 2.23 -10.98 0.61
C ARG A 83 3.46 -11.82 0.96
#